data_AF-A0A3D8I1B2-F1
#
_entry.id   AF-A0A3D8I1B2-F1
#
_cell.length_a   1.000
_cell.length_b   1.000
_cell.length_c   1.000
_cell.angle_alpha   90.00
_cell.angle_beta   90.00
_cell.angle_gamma   90.00
#
_symmetry.space_group_name_H-M   'P 1'
#
loop_
_entity.id
_entity.type
_entity.pdbx_description
1 polymer ?
#
loop_
_entity_poly.entity_id
_entity_poly.type
_entity_poly.pdbx_seq_one_letter_code
_entity_poly.pdbx_strand_id
1 'polypeptide(L)'
;IEKYNHLLATNKKIPIPNITFIIRNNFGEIAKSKRVVAQKRYIIIALNLIQKFEDNKNKLTGVFSASKVREKYLFDKNKIVEQLKQRVENLRDGIPKNNLFPKQGPTSLCGPAAFFYCLLVDRPDLYVKCVIDLWERGEANIKNLHIKPSNDCKNPSSKNGSIGNINGVDWITLASLRDSENSIFDYDEADDQLAGITFEGKLKSWFIKVGAELLFSNITYGLHINKNKLLQLV
;
A
#
# COMPACT_ATOMS: atom_id res chain seq x y z
N ILE A 1 -10.36 17.72 12.10
CA ILE A 1 -9.03 18.37 12.05
C ILE A 1 -8.65 18.96 13.42
N GLU A 2 -9.53 19.72 14.08
CA GLU A 2 -9.25 20.32 15.41
C GLU A 2 -8.86 19.35 16.53
N LYS A 3 -9.42 18.13 16.55
CA LYS A 3 -9.14 17.12 17.57
C LYS A 3 -7.66 16.67 17.62
N TYR A 4 -6.86 16.94 16.60
CA TYR A 4 -5.48 16.44 16.46
C TYR A 4 -4.41 17.53 16.39
N ASN A 5 -4.79 18.81 16.40
CA ASN A 5 -3.86 19.94 16.27
C ASN A 5 -2.89 20.05 17.47
N HIS A 6 -3.31 19.60 18.66
CA HIS A 6 -2.46 19.62 19.87
C HIS A 6 -1.22 18.71 19.78
N LEU A 7 -1.18 17.74 18.85
CA LEU A 7 -0.04 16.83 18.66
C LEU A 7 1.08 17.42 17.81
N LEU A 8 0.81 18.51 17.06
CA LEU A 8 1.80 19.18 16.19
C LEU A 8 2.71 20.16 16.96
N ALA A 9 2.44 20.42 18.25
CA ALA A 9 3.13 21.43 19.04
C ALA A 9 4.49 20.98 19.63
N THR A 10 4.89 19.71 19.46
CA THR A 10 6.16 19.20 20.03
C THR A 10 7.26 19.18 18.96
N ASN A 11 7.96 20.30 18.86
CA ASN A 11 9.00 20.59 17.87
C ASN A 11 10.33 19.84 18.13
N LYS A 12 10.28 18.56 18.56
CA LYS A 12 11.48 17.71 18.65
C LYS A 12 11.60 16.87 17.37
N LYS A 13 12.67 17.08 16.61
CA LYS A 13 13.16 16.15 15.58
C LYS A 13 13.50 14.81 16.24
N ILE A 14 12.49 13.95 16.40
CA ILE A 14 12.69 12.55 16.76
C ILE A 14 13.05 11.82 15.46
N PRO A 15 14.17 11.08 15.39
CA PRO A 15 14.55 10.37 14.18
C PRO A 15 13.43 9.41 13.78
N ILE A 16 13.01 9.51 12.52
CA ILE A 16 12.01 8.62 11.92
C ILE A 16 12.63 7.23 11.85
N PRO A 17 12.10 6.21 12.54
CA PRO A 17 12.63 4.86 12.37
C PRO A 17 12.43 4.41 10.92
N ASN A 18 13.45 3.76 10.35
CA ASN A 18 13.30 3.01 9.10
C ASN A 18 12.14 2.02 9.26
N ILE A 19 11.39 1.78 8.19
CA ILE A 19 10.22 0.90 8.23
C ILE A 19 10.70 -0.48 8.68
N THR A 20 10.29 -0.95 9.86
CA THR A 20 10.82 -2.21 10.37
C THR A 20 9.91 -3.35 9.91
N PHE A 21 10.32 -4.14 8.93
CA PHE A 21 9.69 -5.44 8.66
C PHE A 21 10.22 -6.44 9.69
N ILE A 22 9.51 -6.55 10.81
CA ILE A 22 9.51 -7.77 11.61
C ILE A 22 8.37 -8.61 11.07
N ILE A 23 8.68 -9.72 10.39
CA ILE A 23 7.76 -10.86 10.34
C ILE A 23 7.52 -11.21 11.81
N ARG A 24 6.36 -10.83 12.33
CA ARG A 24 6.03 -10.76 13.77
C ARG A 24 6.54 -11.99 14.52
N ASN A 25 7.37 -11.77 15.54
CA ASN A 25 7.21 -12.48 16.79
C ASN A 25 7.23 -11.48 17.96
N ASN A 26 6.30 -11.69 18.88
CA ASN A 26 5.95 -10.85 20.02
C ASN A 26 7.17 -10.36 20.83
N PHE A 27 7.31 -9.04 20.98
CA PHE A 27 7.92 -8.46 22.19
C PHE A 27 7.14 -7.21 22.64
N GLY A 28 6.61 -7.29 23.87
CA GLY A 28 5.58 -6.45 24.43
C GLY A 28 6.05 -5.05 24.85
N GLU A 29 5.11 -4.12 24.77
CA GLU A 29 5.05 -2.84 25.51
C GLU A 29 5.93 -1.68 24.99
N ILE A 30 7.26 -1.76 24.94
CA ILE A 30 8.11 -0.58 24.65
C ILE A 30 8.12 -0.21 23.15
N ALA A 31 8.10 -1.21 22.25
CA ALA A 31 8.01 -1.00 20.80
C ALA A 31 6.60 -0.60 20.35
N LYS A 32 5.55 -1.02 21.08
CA LYS A 32 4.16 -0.64 20.81
C LYS A 32 3.97 0.87 20.99
N SER A 33 4.52 1.49 22.04
CA SER A 33 4.28 2.91 22.32
C SER A 33 4.86 3.85 21.24
N LYS A 34 6.10 3.64 20.78
CA LYS A 34 6.72 4.42 19.70
C LYS A 34 6.04 4.19 18.35
N ARG A 35 5.67 2.93 18.02
CA ARG A 35 4.92 2.59 16.81
C ARG A 35 3.54 3.25 16.80
N VAL A 36 2.82 3.23 17.91
CA VAL A 36 1.48 3.84 18.04
C VAL A 36 1.55 5.37 17.91
N VAL A 37 2.55 6.03 18.51
CA VAL A 37 2.73 7.49 18.36
C VAL A 37 3.08 7.86 16.92
N ALA A 38 4.02 7.13 16.28
CA ALA A 38 4.37 7.36 14.88
C ALA A 38 3.16 7.11 13.95
N GLN A 39 2.40 6.05 14.19
CA GLN A 39 1.21 5.71 13.42
C GLN A 39 0.11 6.77 13.51
N LYS A 40 -0.16 7.31 14.71
CA LYS A 40 -1.11 8.43 14.86
C LYS A 40 -0.70 9.63 14.01
N ARG A 41 0.59 9.96 13.97
CA ARG A 41 1.12 11.04 13.12
C ARG A 41 0.91 10.74 11.64
N TYR A 42 1.16 9.51 11.19
CA TYR A 42 0.94 9.12 9.80
C TYR A 42 -0.54 9.14 9.41
N ILE A 43 -1.45 8.76 10.31
CA ILE A 43 -2.90 8.88 10.11
C ILE A 43 -3.29 10.34 9.90
N ILE A 44 -2.78 11.27 10.71
CA ILE A 44 -3.05 12.71 10.56
C ILE A 44 -2.55 13.22 9.21
N ILE A 45 -1.34 12.84 8.79
CA ILE A 45 -0.79 13.23 7.48
C ILE A 45 -1.65 12.66 6.36
N ALA A 46 -2.07 11.39 6.46
CA ALA A 46 -2.94 10.73 5.50
C ALA A 46 -4.29 11.47 5.35
N LEU A 47 -4.95 11.80 6.46
CA LEU A 47 -6.21 12.55 6.45
C LEU A 47 -6.04 13.95 5.83
N ASN A 48 -4.94 14.64 6.12
CA ASN A 48 -4.64 15.94 5.51
C ASN A 48 -4.39 15.83 4.00
N LEU A 49 -3.74 14.76 3.53
CA LEU A 49 -3.58 14.50 2.10
C LEU A 49 -4.93 14.25 1.43
N ILE A 50 -5.79 13.44 2.05
CA ILE A 50 -7.15 13.17 1.54
C ILE A 50 -7.95 14.46 1.46
N GLN A 51 -7.91 15.31 2.50
CA GLN A 51 -8.63 16.58 2.51
C GLN A 51 -8.14 17.51 1.39
N LYS A 52 -6.82 17.67 1.24
CA LYS A 52 -6.25 18.46 0.13
C LYS A 52 -6.65 17.92 -1.23
N PHE A 53 -6.68 16.60 -1.38
CA PHE A 53 -7.11 15.96 -2.62
C PHE A 53 -8.57 16.25 -2.90
N GLU A 54 -9.47 16.05 -1.92
CA GLU A 54 -10.90 16.36 -2.02
C GLU A 54 -11.14 17.83 -2.40
N ASP A 55 -10.48 18.77 -1.71
CA ASP A 55 -10.64 20.22 -1.90
C ASP A 55 -10.07 20.75 -3.23
N ASN A 56 -9.22 19.97 -3.91
CA ASN A 56 -8.62 20.37 -5.18
C ASN A 56 -9.66 20.39 -6.32
N LYS A 57 -10.37 21.52 -6.46
CA LYS A 57 -11.37 21.73 -7.52
C LYS A 57 -10.79 21.79 -8.95
N ASN A 58 -9.48 21.99 -9.08
CA ASN A 58 -8.81 22.08 -10.39
C ASN A 58 -8.54 20.71 -11.02
N LYS A 59 -8.69 19.61 -10.26
CA LYS A 59 -8.46 18.25 -10.73
C LYS A 59 -9.66 17.37 -10.35
N LEU A 60 -10.65 17.33 -11.25
CA LEU A 60 -11.89 16.55 -11.09
C LEU A 60 -11.79 15.16 -11.70
N THR A 61 -10.89 14.96 -12.65
CA THR A 61 -10.68 13.68 -13.34
C THR A 61 -9.26 13.17 -13.16
N GLY A 62 -9.15 11.86 -12.98
CA GLY A 62 -7.90 11.12 -12.91
C GLY A 62 -7.50 10.57 -14.28
N VAL A 63 -6.34 9.93 -14.34
CA VAL A 63 -5.85 9.26 -15.56
C VAL A 63 -6.41 7.85 -15.74
N PHE A 64 -7.10 7.32 -14.72
CA PHE A 64 -7.77 6.03 -14.78
C PHE A 64 -9.19 6.21 -15.33
N SER A 65 -9.56 5.38 -16.29
CA SER A 65 -10.90 5.36 -16.87
C SER A 65 -11.33 3.93 -17.15
N ALA A 66 -12.63 3.66 -17.23
CA ALA A 66 -13.13 2.35 -17.63
C ALA A 66 -14.14 2.51 -18.75
N SER A 67 -14.15 1.53 -19.66
CA SER A 67 -14.94 1.58 -20.89
C SER A 67 -16.43 1.32 -20.67
N LYS A 68 -16.83 0.73 -19.54
CA LYS A 68 -18.25 0.51 -19.17
C LYS A 68 -18.76 1.57 -18.21
N VAL A 69 -20.03 1.99 -18.39
CA VAL A 69 -20.71 3.01 -17.56
C VAL A 69 -20.63 2.70 -16.06
N ARG A 70 -20.83 1.44 -15.66
CA ARG A 70 -20.80 1.04 -14.24
C ARG A 70 -19.40 1.14 -13.63
N GLU A 71 -18.37 0.84 -14.43
CA GLU A 71 -16.96 0.88 -14.04
C GLU A 71 -16.41 2.31 -14.12
N LYS A 72 -17.01 3.21 -14.91
CA LYS A 72 -16.62 4.62 -14.99
C LYS A 72 -16.66 5.31 -13.62
N TYR A 73 -17.62 4.95 -12.77
CA TYR A 73 -17.75 5.48 -11.41
C TYR A 73 -16.71 4.91 -10.42
N LEU A 74 -16.01 3.84 -10.80
CA LEU A 74 -15.01 3.20 -9.96
C LEU A 74 -13.84 4.13 -9.63
N PHE A 75 -13.45 4.94 -10.62
CA PHE A 75 -12.36 5.90 -10.55
C PHE A 75 -12.84 7.32 -10.30
N ASP A 76 -14.11 7.51 -9.94
CA ASP A 76 -14.62 8.83 -9.57
C ASP A 76 -13.92 9.34 -8.31
N LYS A 77 -13.52 10.61 -8.35
CA LYS A 77 -12.75 11.24 -7.29
C LYS A 77 -13.43 11.14 -5.92
N ASN A 78 -14.74 11.38 -5.86
CA ASN A 78 -15.48 11.33 -4.61
C ASN A 78 -15.49 9.90 -4.05
N LYS A 79 -15.61 8.89 -4.94
CA LYS A 79 -15.51 7.50 -4.51
C LYS A 79 -14.13 7.10 -4.02
N ILE A 80 -13.07 7.63 -4.63
CA ILE A 80 -11.69 7.43 -4.16
C ILE A 80 -11.51 8.08 -2.78
N VAL A 81 -11.93 9.34 -2.60
CA VAL A 81 -11.88 10.05 -1.32
C VAL A 81 -12.64 9.29 -0.24
N GLU A 82 -13.87 8.87 -0.51
CA GLU A 82 -14.70 8.12 0.44
C GLU A 82 -14.01 6.83 0.90
N GLN A 83 -13.47 6.03 -0.03
CA GLN A 83 -12.77 4.79 0.29
C GLN A 83 -11.49 5.05 1.11
N LEU A 84 -10.73 6.09 0.79
CA LEU A 84 -9.53 6.45 1.55
C LEU A 84 -9.89 6.92 2.96
N LYS A 85 -10.90 7.78 3.13
CA LYS A 85 -11.39 8.21 4.44
C LYS A 85 -11.84 7.02 5.27
N GLN A 86 -12.69 6.15 4.72
CA GLN A 86 -13.16 4.94 5.40
C GLN A 86 -11.99 4.08 5.87
N ARG A 87 -10.98 3.83 5.04
CA ARG A 87 -9.82 3.02 5.42
C ARG A 87 -9.00 3.67 6.54
N VAL A 88 -8.65 4.94 6.38
CA VAL A 88 -7.75 5.65 7.31
C VAL A 88 -8.42 5.94 8.66
N GLU A 89 -9.69 6.35 8.66
CA GLU A 89 -10.46 6.64 9.89
C GLU A 89 -10.77 5.38 10.70
N ASN A 90 -10.86 4.22 10.04
CA ASN A 90 -11.12 2.94 10.71
C ASN A 90 -9.84 2.20 11.17
N LEU A 91 -8.66 2.81 11.06
CA LEU A 91 -7.44 2.27 11.67
C LEU A 91 -7.48 2.47 13.18
N ARG A 92 -7.80 1.42 13.94
CA ARG A 92 -7.66 1.39 15.41
C ARG A 92 -6.43 0.57 15.78
N ASP A 93 -5.48 1.18 16.50
CA ASP A 93 -4.24 0.53 16.94
C ASP A 93 -3.48 -0.18 15.80
N GLY A 94 -3.63 0.33 14.58
CA GLY A 94 -3.00 -0.24 13.38
C GLY A 94 -3.68 -1.44 12.77
N ILE A 95 -4.96 -1.67 13.06
CA ILE A 95 -5.72 -2.77 12.47
C ILE A 95 -6.93 -2.19 11.72
N PRO A 96 -7.09 -2.49 10.41
CA PRO A 96 -8.29 -2.12 9.67
C PRO A 96 -9.52 -2.89 10.19
N LYS A 97 -10.64 -2.20 10.41
CA LYS A 97 -11.92 -2.84 10.74
C LYS A 97 -12.77 -3.15 9.50
N ASN A 98 -13.77 -4.02 9.66
CA ASN A 98 -14.88 -4.22 8.72
C ASN A 98 -14.45 -4.51 7.26
N ASN A 99 -13.36 -5.26 7.07
CA ASN A 99 -12.79 -5.55 5.75
C ASN A 99 -12.42 -4.31 4.92
N LEU A 100 -12.14 -3.18 5.58
CA LEU A 100 -11.69 -1.93 4.95
C LEU A 100 -10.16 -1.95 4.74
N PHE A 101 -9.69 -2.96 4.02
CA PHE A 101 -8.30 -3.14 3.65
C PHE A 101 -8.16 -3.49 2.16
N PRO A 102 -6.97 -3.35 1.57
CA PRO A 102 -6.76 -3.64 0.16
C PRO A 102 -7.17 -5.06 -0.21
N LYS A 103 -8.12 -5.21 -1.14
CA LYS A 103 -8.73 -6.48 -1.50
C LYS A 103 -8.56 -6.76 -2.99
N GLN A 104 -7.93 -7.89 -3.32
CA GLN A 104 -7.74 -8.32 -4.71
C GLN A 104 -9.04 -8.79 -5.40
N GLY A 105 -10.09 -9.11 -4.64
CA GLY A 105 -11.28 -9.75 -5.20
C GLY A 105 -10.94 -11.12 -5.78
N PRO A 106 -11.51 -11.51 -6.94
CA PRO A 106 -11.19 -12.78 -7.61
C PRO A 106 -9.91 -12.72 -8.48
N THR A 107 -9.13 -11.64 -8.39
CA THR A 107 -7.92 -11.46 -9.21
C THR A 107 -6.69 -12.14 -8.59
N SER A 108 -5.64 -12.30 -9.39
CA SER A 108 -4.33 -12.83 -8.99
C SER A 108 -3.38 -11.76 -8.38
N LEU A 109 -3.90 -10.89 -7.50
CA LEU A 109 -3.18 -9.73 -6.93
C LEU A 109 -2.85 -9.86 -5.43
N CYS A 110 -2.73 -11.08 -4.89
CA CYS A 110 -2.49 -11.32 -3.46
C CYS A 110 -1.19 -10.69 -2.91
N GLY A 111 -0.10 -10.75 -3.66
CA GLY A 111 1.16 -10.11 -3.26
C GLY A 111 1.06 -8.60 -3.13
N PRO A 112 0.61 -7.88 -4.19
CA PRO A 112 0.29 -6.47 -4.08
C PRO A 112 -0.68 -6.16 -2.93
N ALA A 113 -1.73 -6.98 -2.74
CA ALA A 113 -2.69 -6.78 -1.65
C ALA A 113 -2.02 -6.85 -0.28
N ALA A 114 -1.15 -7.85 -0.06
CA ALA A 114 -0.37 -7.98 1.18
C ALA A 114 0.58 -6.79 1.38
N PHE A 115 1.29 -6.36 0.33
CA PHE A 115 2.17 -5.20 0.38
C PHE A 115 1.43 -3.92 0.78
N PHE A 116 0.32 -3.61 0.09
CA PHE A 116 -0.46 -2.42 0.36
C PHE A 116 -1.24 -2.50 1.68
N TYR A 117 -1.62 -3.70 2.15
CA TYR A 117 -2.14 -3.91 3.51
C TYR A 117 -1.11 -3.46 4.56
N CYS A 118 0.13 -3.96 4.46
CA CYS A 118 1.20 -3.57 5.36
C CYS A 118 1.48 -2.06 5.28
N LEU A 119 1.48 -1.49 4.07
CA LEU A 119 1.69 -0.06 3.89
C LEU A 119 0.56 0.78 4.50
N LEU A 120 -0.71 0.39 4.32
CA LEU A 120 -1.86 1.06 4.94
C LEU A 120 -1.76 1.03 6.47
N VAL A 121 -1.37 -0.12 7.04
CA VAL A 121 -1.25 -0.29 8.49
C VAL A 121 -0.09 0.54 9.06
N ASP A 122 1.09 0.47 8.46
CA ASP A 122 2.31 1.05 9.05
C ASP A 122 2.57 2.49 8.61
N ARG A 123 2.24 2.83 7.36
CA ARG A 123 2.49 4.12 6.73
C ARG A 123 1.28 4.56 5.89
N PRO A 124 0.12 4.80 6.52
CA PRO A 124 -1.10 5.22 5.82
C PRO A 124 -0.89 6.51 5.01
N ASP A 125 0.06 7.36 5.40
CA ASP A 125 0.47 8.55 4.65
C ASP A 125 1.07 8.20 3.28
N LEU A 126 1.96 7.19 3.23
CA LEU A 126 2.54 6.73 1.97
C LEU A 126 1.53 5.97 1.12
N TYR A 127 0.66 5.18 1.76
CA TYR A 127 -0.45 4.51 1.09
C TYR A 127 -1.37 5.50 0.37
N VAL A 128 -1.87 6.50 1.09
CA VAL A 128 -2.74 7.56 0.54
C VAL A 128 -2.03 8.34 -0.56
N LYS A 129 -0.78 8.75 -0.32
CA LYS A 129 0.00 9.48 -1.32
C LYS A 129 0.14 8.67 -2.62
N CYS A 130 0.42 7.38 -2.53
CA CYS A 130 0.52 6.50 -3.70
C CYS A 130 -0.78 6.44 -4.49
N VAL A 131 -1.93 6.29 -3.81
CA VAL A 131 -3.25 6.25 -4.47
C VAL A 131 -3.51 7.56 -5.22
N ILE A 132 -3.30 8.70 -4.56
CA ILE A 132 -3.52 10.03 -5.15
C ILE A 132 -2.59 10.24 -6.34
N ASP A 133 -1.30 9.95 -6.18
CA ASP A 133 -0.29 10.12 -7.23
C ASP A 133 -0.62 9.29 -8.48
N LEU A 134 -0.96 8.01 -8.30
CA LEU A 134 -1.38 7.14 -9.40
C LEU A 134 -2.65 7.69 -10.04
N TRP A 135 -3.67 8.05 -9.26
CA TRP A 135 -4.91 8.58 -9.82
C TRP A 135 -4.72 9.89 -10.59
N GLU A 136 -3.93 10.83 -10.07
CA GLU A 136 -3.74 12.15 -10.68
C GLU A 136 -2.80 12.13 -11.89
N ARG A 137 -1.74 11.32 -11.83
CA ARG A 137 -0.58 11.37 -12.75
C ARG A 137 -0.31 10.06 -13.50
N GLY A 138 -0.82 8.93 -13.01
CA GLY A 138 -0.56 7.62 -13.58
C GLY A 138 0.80 7.05 -13.23
N GLU A 139 1.49 7.64 -12.26
CA GLU A 139 2.74 7.13 -11.72
C GLU A 139 2.90 7.60 -10.27
N ALA A 140 3.56 6.79 -9.45
CA ALA A 140 3.86 7.12 -8.07
C ALA A 140 5.28 6.73 -7.69
N ASN A 141 5.84 7.53 -6.78
CA ASN A 141 7.11 7.23 -6.13
C ASN A 141 6.87 7.12 -4.62
N ILE A 142 7.19 5.95 -4.07
CA ILE A 142 7.22 5.68 -2.63
C ILE A 142 8.67 5.40 -2.26
N LYS A 143 9.41 6.45 -1.86
CA LYS A 143 10.87 6.41 -1.73
C LYS A 143 11.51 5.86 -3.02
N ASN A 144 12.10 4.66 -2.96
CA ASN A 144 12.80 4.04 -4.09
C ASN A 144 11.92 3.07 -4.87
N LEU A 145 10.63 2.91 -4.50
CA LEU A 145 9.67 2.16 -5.28
C LEU A 145 8.96 3.10 -6.26
N HIS A 146 9.29 2.97 -7.54
CA HIS A 146 8.59 3.62 -8.64
C HIS A 146 7.53 2.69 -9.20
N ILE A 147 6.30 3.18 -9.36
CA ILE A 147 5.16 2.44 -9.90
C ILE A 147 4.62 3.24 -11.08
N LYS A 148 4.67 2.67 -12.29
CA LYS A 148 4.20 3.27 -13.53
C LYS A 148 3.45 2.23 -14.37
N PRO A 149 2.11 2.12 -14.22
CA PRO A 149 1.31 1.24 -15.04
C PRO A 149 1.26 1.68 -16.51
N SER A 150 1.06 0.69 -17.38
CA SER A 150 0.70 0.78 -18.77
C SER A 150 -0.63 1.53 -18.96
N ASN A 151 -0.87 1.98 -20.21
CA ASN A 151 -2.16 2.59 -20.54
C ASN A 151 -3.32 1.59 -20.45
N ASP A 152 -3.07 0.29 -20.66
CA ASP A 152 -4.09 -0.75 -20.58
C ASP A 152 -4.52 -0.99 -19.12
N CYS A 153 -3.58 -0.95 -18.18
CA CYS A 153 -3.89 -1.02 -16.75
C CYS A 153 -4.68 0.21 -16.27
N LYS A 154 -4.42 1.39 -16.84
CA LYS A 154 -5.17 2.63 -16.54
C LYS A 154 -6.55 2.68 -17.22
N ASN A 155 -6.72 1.96 -18.33
CA ASN A 155 -7.96 1.90 -19.11
C ASN A 155 -8.49 0.46 -19.24
N PRO A 156 -8.77 -0.21 -18.11
CA PRO A 156 -9.21 -1.61 -18.13
C PRO A 156 -10.45 -1.79 -18.99
N SER A 157 -10.38 -2.79 -19.86
CA SER A 157 -11.54 -3.26 -20.62
C SER A 157 -12.20 -4.42 -19.90
N SER A 158 -13.51 -4.57 -20.07
CA SER A 158 -14.24 -5.70 -19.48
C SER A 158 -13.82 -7.09 -20.01
N LYS A 159 -13.04 -7.14 -21.10
CA LYS A 159 -12.42 -8.39 -21.58
C LYS A 159 -11.38 -8.93 -20.58
N ASN A 160 -10.88 -8.08 -19.69
CA ASN A 160 -9.96 -8.45 -18.61
C ASN A 160 -10.69 -9.09 -17.41
N GLY A 161 -12.00 -9.40 -17.55
CA GLY A 161 -12.79 -10.32 -16.71
C GLY A 161 -13.04 -9.92 -15.25
N SER A 162 -12.30 -8.97 -14.69
CA SER A 162 -12.07 -8.96 -13.24
C SER A 162 -12.30 -7.62 -12.55
N ILE A 163 -12.47 -6.52 -13.28
CA ILE A 163 -12.61 -5.20 -12.65
C ILE A 163 -13.93 -5.01 -11.91
N GLY A 164 -15.00 -5.69 -12.33
CA GLY A 164 -16.33 -5.54 -11.74
C GLY A 164 -16.42 -5.90 -10.25
N ASN A 165 -15.43 -6.62 -9.71
CA ASN A 165 -15.43 -7.14 -8.34
C ASN A 165 -14.33 -6.54 -7.44
N ILE A 166 -13.56 -5.58 -7.93
CA ILE A 166 -12.49 -4.89 -7.21
C ILE A 166 -12.79 -3.39 -7.20
N ASN A 167 -12.62 -2.73 -6.04
CA ASN A 167 -12.89 -1.31 -5.94
C ASN A 167 -11.79 -0.48 -6.61
N GLY A 168 -12.06 0.81 -6.87
CA GLY A 168 -11.15 1.66 -7.65
C GLY A 168 -9.82 1.90 -6.96
N VAL A 169 -9.82 2.09 -5.64
CA VAL A 169 -8.57 2.27 -4.88
C VAL A 169 -7.69 1.01 -4.99
N ASP A 170 -8.30 -0.17 -4.93
CA ASP A 170 -7.60 -1.45 -5.04
C ASP A 170 -7.11 -1.70 -6.46
N TRP A 171 -7.90 -1.39 -7.50
CA TRP A 171 -7.39 -1.47 -8.88
C TRP A 171 -6.22 -0.52 -9.10
N ILE A 172 -6.38 0.76 -8.73
CA ILE A 172 -5.34 1.80 -8.87
C ILE A 172 -4.04 1.36 -8.22
N THR A 173 -4.07 0.70 -7.06
CA THR A 173 -2.85 0.29 -6.35
C THR A 173 -2.35 -1.08 -6.78
N LEU A 174 -3.18 -2.10 -6.65
CA LEU A 174 -2.78 -3.50 -6.79
C LEU A 174 -2.43 -3.85 -8.24
N ALA A 175 -3.29 -3.46 -9.19
CA ALA A 175 -3.05 -3.71 -10.61
C ALA A 175 -1.85 -2.90 -11.10
N SER A 176 -1.72 -1.64 -10.68
CA SER A 176 -0.59 -0.80 -11.09
C SER A 176 0.76 -1.31 -10.63
N LEU A 177 0.87 -1.80 -9.40
CA LEU A 177 2.12 -2.40 -8.92
C LEU A 177 2.46 -3.68 -9.69
N ARG A 178 1.46 -4.53 -9.98
CA ARG A 178 1.67 -5.73 -10.78
C ARG A 178 2.14 -5.39 -12.19
N ASP A 179 1.41 -4.53 -12.88
CA ASP A 179 1.69 -4.15 -14.27
C ASP A 179 3.02 -3.40 -14.40
N SER A 180 3.35 -2.53 -13.44
CA SER A 180 4.64 -1.83 -13.39
C SER A 180 5.84 -2.75 -13.14
N GLU A 181 5.65 -3.94 -12.56
CA GLU A 181 6.72 -4.92 -12.39
C GLU A 181 6.88 -5.81 -13.64
N ASN A 182 5.78 -6.08 -14.35
CA ASN A 182 5.79 -6.82 -15.62
C ASN A 182 6.44 -6.01 -16.76
N SER A 183 6.40 -4.66 -16.71
CA SER A 183 7.13 -3.81 -17.66
C SER A 183 8.65 -3.74 -17.43
N ILE A 184 9.16 -4.32 -16.34
CA ILE A 184 10.58 -4.32 -15.95
C ILE A 184 11.20 -5.73 -16.03
N PHE A 185 10.40 -6.78 -16.28
CA PHE A 185 10.86 -8.16 -16.42
C PHE A 185 10.04 -8.89 -17.50
N ASP A 186 10.68 -9.24 -18.63
CA ASP A 186 10.15 -10.20 -19.60
C ASP A 186 9.85 -11.51 -18.85
N TYR A 187 8.57 -11.87 -18.83
CA TYR A 187 8.07 -13.06 -18.16
C TYR A 187 7.86 -14.12 -19.24
N ASP A 188 8.96 -14.77 -19.63
CA ASP A 188 8.92 -15.92 -20.54
C ASP A 188 8.50 -17.17 -19.77
N GLU A 189 7.43 -17.80 -20.26
CA GLU A 189 6.83 -19.10 -19.89
C GLU A 189 5.63 -19.09 -18.92
N ALA A 190 4.61 -19.79 -19.42
CA ALA A 190 3.20 -19.56 -19.15
C ALA A 190 2.54 -20.86 -18.66
N ASP A 191 2.02 -20.82 -17.43
CA ASP A 191 0.83 -21.59 -17.05
C ASP A 191 0.01 -20.75 -16.05
N ASP A 192 -1.26 -20.59 -16.37
CA ASP A 192 -2.18 -19.50 -16.01
C ASP A 192 -2.73 -19.61 -14.55
N GLN A 193 -1.97 -20.24 -13.67
CA GLN A 193 -2.11 -20.17 -12.21
C GLN A 193 -0.87 -19.59 -11.51
N LEU A 194 0.28 -19.57 -12.18
CA LEU A 194 1.56 -19.08 -11.63
C LEU A 194 1.74 -17.56 -11.77
N ALA A 195 1.08 -16.91 -12.75
CA ALA A 195 1.17 -15.47 -12.99
C ALA A 195 0.67 -14.59 -11.81
N GLY A 196 -0.05 -15.19 -10.85
CA GLY A 196 -0.47 -14.56 -9.61
C GLY A 196 0.51 -14.65 -8.46
N ILE A 197 1.48 -15.55 -8.54
CA ILE A 197 2.39 -15.84 -7.44
C ILE A 197 3.38 -14.69 -7.32
N THR A 198 3.31 -14.00 -6.20
CA THR A 198 4.35 -13.05 -5.82
C THR A 198 5.35 -13.78 -4.95
N PHE A 199 6.50 -14.11 -5.52
CA PHE A 199 7.59 -14.75 -4.78
C PHE A 199 8.07 -13.88 -3.61
N GLU A 200 8.59 -14.51 -2.56
CA GLU A 200 9.04 -13.83 -1.35
C GLU A 200 10.10 -12.75 -1.65
N GLY A 201 10.96 -13.00 -2.64
CA GLY A 201 12.03 -12.07 -3.04
C GLY A 201 11.48 -10.75 -3.58
N LYS A 202 10.36 -10.80 -4.32
CA LYS A 202 9.70 -9.60 -4.85
C LYS A 202 9.03 -8.80 -3.74
N LEU A 203 8.29 -9.48 -2.86
CA LEU A 203 7.65 -8.83 -1.71
C LEU A 203 8.69 -8.16 -0.80
N LYS A 204 9.80 -8.85 -0.51
CA LYS A 204 10.96 -8.31 0.22
C LYS A 204 11.54 -7.09 -0.48
N SER A 205 11.73 -7.14 -1.80
CA SER A 205 12.26 -6.03 -2.60
C SER A 205 11.37 -4.79 -2.51
N TRP A 206 10.05 -4.93 -2.65
CA TRP A 206 9.12 -3.80 -2.49
C TRP A 206 9.22 -3.16 -1.12
N PHE A 207 9.29 -3.97 -0.06
CA PHE A 207 9.44 -3.45 1.29
C PHE A 207 10.75 -2.70 1.49
N ILE A 208 11.88 -3.26 1.03
CA ILE A 208 13.18 -2.57 1.09
C ILE A 208 13.13 -1.25 0.31
N LYS A 209 12.54 -1.24 -0.90
CA LYS A 209 12.41 -0.03 -1.74
C LYS A 209 11.60 1.08 -1.07
N VAL A 210 10.55 0.74 -0.30
CA VAL A 210 9.82 1.74 0.50
C VAL A 210 10.55 2.13 1.78
N GLY A 211 11.78 1.64 1.96
CA GLY A 211 12.71 1.95 3.05
C GLY A 211 12.47 1.11 4.28
N ALA A 212 12.12 -0.16 4.06
CA ALA A 212 12.15 -1.15 5.11
C ALA A 212 13.55 -1.65 5.42
N GLU A 213 13.80 -1.91 6.69
CA GLU A 213 15.00 -2.58 7.16
C GLU A 213 14.73 -4.08 7.28
N LEU A 214 15.62 -4.85 6.66
CA LEU A 214 15.65 -6.30 6.82
C LEU A 214 16.40 -6.62 8.10
N LEU A 215 15.67 -6.90 9.18
CA LEU A 215 16.29 -7.27 10.44
C LEU A 215 16.85 -8.69 10.43
N PHE A 216 16.22 -9.58 9.68
CA PHE A 216 16.62 -10.97 9.60
C PHE A 216 16.08 -11.67 8.34
N SER A 217 16.83 -12.63 7.80
CA SER A 217 16.39 -13.51 6.70
C SER A 217 17.03 -14.88 6.86
N ASN A 218 16.23 -15.93 7.06
CA ASN A 218 16.64 -17.34 7.02
C ASN A 218 16.25 -18.01 5.68
N ILE A 219 15.94 -17.22 4.66
CA ILE A 219 15.65 -17.74 3.32
C ILE A 219 16.99 -18.05 2.68
N THR A 220 17.57 -19.14 3.15
CA THR A 220 18.73 -19.81 2.60
C THR A 220 18.24 -21.23 2.41
N TYR A 221 18.26 -21.74 1.18
CA TYR A 221 18.08 -23.16 0.93
C TYR A 221 19.16 -23.92 1.75
N GLY A 222 18.80 -24.43 2.93
CA GLY A 222 19.63 -25.37 3.69
C GLY A 222 20.41 -24.89 4.93
N LEU A 223 20.21 -23.69 5.49
CA LEU A 223 20.90 -23.31 6.76
C LEU A 223 19.93 -23.02 7.90
N HIS A 224 19.83 -23.98 8.83
CA HIS A 224 19.15 -23.81 10.11
C HIS A 224 19.95 -22.89 11.03
N ILE A 225 19.32 -21.79 11.47
CA ILE A 225 19.78 -21.02 12.62
C ILE A 225 19.11 -21.55 13.90
N ASN A 226 19.89 -21.69 14.97
CA ASN A 226 19.39 -22.16 16.26
C ASN A 226 18.78 -21.03 17.09
N LYS A 227 18.03 -21.42 18.13
CA LYS A 227 17.32 -20.54 19.07
C LYS A 227 18.20 -19.43 19.67
N ASN A 228 19.48 -19.70 19.96
CA ASN A 228 20.37 -18.74 20.61
C ASN A 228 20.77 -17.61 19.66
N LYS A 229 20.93 -17.91 18.36
CA LYS A 229 21.24 -16.90 17.35
C LYS A 229 20.02 -16.02 17.03
N LEU A 230 18.81 -16.57 17.16
CA LEU A 230 17.56 -15.80 17.08
C LEU A 230 17.39 -14.84 18.26
N LEU A 231 17.78 -15.26 19.47
CA LEU A 231 17.67 -14.44 20.69
C LEU A 231 18.66 -13.26 20.75
N GLN A 232 19.72 -13.26 19.94
CA GLN A 232 20.67 -12.14 19.84
C GLN A 232 20.20 -11.03 18.90
N LEU A 233 19.13 -11.25 18.13
CA LEU A 233 18.58 -10.31 17.15
C LEU A 233 17.36 -9.52 17.69
N VAL A 234 16.98 -9.75 18.94
CA VAL A 234 15.87 -9.12 19.68
C VAL A 234 16.36 -8.60 21.01
#